data_AF-A0A839IZ68-F1
#
_entry.id   AF-A0A839IZ68-F1
#
_cell.length_a   1.000
_cell.length_b   1.000
_cell.length_c   1.000
_cell.angle_alpha   90.00
_cell.angle_beta   90.00
_cell.angle_gamma   90.00
#
_symmetry.space_group_name_H-M   'P 1'
#
loop_
_entity.id
_entity.type
_entity.pdbx_description
1 polymer ?
#
loop_
_entity_poly.entity_id
_entity_poly.type
_entity_poly.pdbx_seq_one_letter_code
_entity_poly.pdbx_strand_id
1 'polypeptide(L)'
;MAKAQAEGRVAKKVPEVLFICVHNAGPSQMAAALTEHLSARRVHVRSAGSQPTGDINPLVVEALAELPSGSTSGCPAPPTSSSWSAIRT
;
A
#
# COMPACT_ATOMS: atom_id res chain seq x y z
N MET A 1 11.43 3.17 17.79
CA MET A 1 11.16 1.83 17.23
C MET A 1 11.49 1.76 15.73
N ALA A 2 10.86 2.56 14.86
CA ALA A 2 11.09 2.50 13.41
C ALA A 2 12.57 2.63 12.97
N LYS A 3 13.33 3.56 13.56
CA LYS A 3 14.78 3.71 13.29
C LYS A 3 15.59 2.48 13.69
N ALA A 4 15.29 1.87 14.84
CA ALA A 4 15.97 0.65 15.30
C ALA A 4 15.69 -0.56 14.40
N GLN A 5 14.50 -0.62 13.79
CA GLN A 5 14.17 -1.64 12.79
C GLN A 5 14.89 -1.40 11.45
N ALA A 6 15.05 -0.15 11.02
CA ALA A 6 15.81 0.20 9.82
C ALA A 6 17.31 -0.10 9.99
N GLU A 7 17.85 0.09 11.19
CA GLU A 7 19.23 -0.23 11.55
C GLU A 7 19.48 -1.73 11.77
N GLY A 8 18.47 -2.59 11.60
CA GLY A 8 18.58 -4.04 11.82
C GLY A 8 18.74 -4.45 13.29
N ARG A 9 18.58 -3.51 14.24
CA ARG A 9 18.70 -3.75 15.69
C ARG A 9 17.47 -4.42 16.28
N VAL A 10 16.36 -4.47 15.53
CA VAL A 10 15.11 -5.14 15.90
C VAL A 10 14.61 -5.95 14.70
N ALA A 11 14.37 -7.24 14.91
CA ALA A 11 13.85 -8.13 13.87
C ALA A 11 12.41 -7.73 13.47
N LYS A 12 12.16 -7.60 12.15
CA LYS A 12 10.80 -7.47 11.60
C LYS A 12 10.19 -8.85 11.42
N LYS A 13 8.90 -8.99 11.77
CA LYS A 13 8.17 -10.26 11.59
C LYS A 13 7.90 -10.58 10.12
N VAL A 14 7.76 -9.55 9.29
CA VAL A 14 7.55 -9.65 7.84
C VAL A 14 8.37 -8.57 7.12
N PRO A 15 8.75 -8.78 5.84
CA PRO A 15 9.41 -7.76 5.03
C PRO A 15 8.59 -6.47 4.95
N GLU A 16 9.27 -5.34 4.76
CA GLU A 16 8.63 -4.03 4.54
C GLU A 16 8.94 -3.51 3.14
N VAL A 17 7.93 -2.97 2.46
CA VAL A 17 8.03 -2.36 1.13
C VAL A 17 7.54 -0.91 1.21
N LEU A 18 8.32 0.03 0.67
CA LEU A 18 7.96 1.45 0.59
C LEU A 18 7.93 1.92 -0.87
N PHE A 19 6.77 2.37 -1.33
CA PHE A 19 6.61 3.00 -2.64
C PHE A 19 6.65 4.53 -2.53
N ILE A 20 7.48 5.18 -3.33
CA ILE A 20 7.68 6.64 -3.27
C ILE A 20 7.36 7.27 -4.61
N CYS A 21 6.57 8.35 -4.61
CA CYS A 21 6.44 9.26 -5.75
C CYS A 21 6.41 10.72 -5.28
N VAL A 22 6.17 11.69 -6.16
CA VAL A 22 6.12 13.11 -5.75
C VAL A 22 4.87 13.40 -4.92
N HIS A 23 3.69 13.14 -5.48
CA HIS A 23 2.42 13.61 -4.92
C HIS A 23 1.76 12.66 -3.89
N ASN A 24 2.30 11.46 -3.75
CA ASN A 24 1.68 10.36 -3.00
C ASN A 24 0.19 10.08 -3.35
N ALA A 25 -0.21 10.33 -4.59
CA ALA A 25 -1.60 10.24 -5.04
C ALA A 25 -1.80 9.30 -6.24
N GLY A 26 -0.72 8.89 -6.90
CA GLY A 26 -0.75 8.22 -8.21
C GLY A 26 -0.11 6.83 -8.18
N PRO A 27 1.03 6.61 -8.89
CA PRO A 27 1.67 5.31 -9.00
C PRO A 27 2.07 4.67 -7.66
N SER A 28 2.54 5.47 -6.68
CA SER A 28 2.92 4.91 -5.37
C SER A 28 1.72 4.34 -4.61
N GLN A 29 0.54 4.94 -4.76
CA GLN A 29 -0.70 4.48 -4.16
C GLN A 29 -1.20 3.20 -4.85
N MET A 30 -1.18 3.18 -6.18
CA MET A 30 -1.56 2.01 -6.97
C MET A 30 -0.69 0.79 -6.64
N ALA A 31 0.63 0.98 -6.63
CA ALA A 31 1.58 -0.07 -6.31
C ALA A 31 1.42 -0.58 -4.87
N ALA A 32 1.16 0.32 -3.92
CA ALA A 32 0.91 -0.07 -2.53
C ALA A 32 -0.37 -0.91 -2.40
N ALA A 33 -1.47 -0.49 -3.01
CA ALA A 33 -2.74 -1.22 -2.98
C ALA A 33 -2.63 -2.61 -3.62
N LEU A 34 -1.97 -2.71 -4.79
CA LEU A 34 -1.73 -3.98 -5.47
C LEU A 34 -0.85 -4.92 -4.65
N THR A 35 0.22 -4.40 -4.03
CA THR A 35 1.13 -5.22 -3.22
C THR A 35 0.45 -5.74 -1.97
N GLU A 36 -0.36 -4.91 -1.31
CA GLU A 36 -1.14 -5.33 -0.14
C GLU A 36 -2.11 -6.47 -0.53
N HIS A 37 -2.81 -6.31 -1.66
CA HIS A 37 -3.73 -7.32 -2.18
C HIS A 37 -3.02 -8.64 -2.53
N LEU A 38 -1.94 -8.57 -3.32
CA LEU A 38 -1.24 -9.76 -3.84
C LEU A 38 -0.38 -10.48 -2.79
N SER A 39 0.07 -9.77 -1.77
CA SER A 39 0.99 -10.34 -0.77
C SER A 39 0.30 -11.23 0.26
N ALA A 40 -1.04 -11.26 0.31
CA ALA A 40 -1.82 -11.98 1.33
C ALA A 40 -1.29 -11.71 2.76
N ARG A 41 -0.98 -10.44 3.06
CA ARG A 41 -0.44 -9.97 4.36
C ARG A 41 0.93 -10.52 4.75
N ARG A 42 1.72 -11.02 3.78
CA ARG A 42 3.09 -11.51 4.01
C ARG A 42 4.14 -10.42 3.99
N VAL A 43 3.78 -9.19 3.65
CA VAL A 43 4.65 -8.01 3.71
C VAL A 43 3.88 -6.84 4.32
N HIS A 44 4.60 -5.91 4.94
CA HIS A 44 4.06 -4.62 5.35
C HIS A 44 4.31 -3.60 4.23
N VAL A 45 3.23 -3.03 3.69
CA VAL A 45 3.31 -2.07 2.59
C VAL A 45 3.10 -0.64 3.09
N ARG A 46 3.89 0.29 2.58
CA ARG A 46 3.78 1.73 2.85
C ARG A 46 3.94 2.51 1.54
N SER A 47 3.36 3.69 1.48
CA SER A 47 3.66 4.68 0.43
C SER A 47 4.08 6.01 1.07
N ALA A 48 4.77 6.84 0.29
CA ALA A 48 5.13 8.21 0.69
C ALA A 48 5.26 9.13 -0.54
N GLY A 49 5.27 10.44 -0.29
CA GLY A 49 5.68 11.39 -1.31
C GLY A 49 6.28 12.67 -0.76
N SER A 50 7.06 13.34 -1.61
CA SER A 50 7.79 14.56 -1.25
C SER A 50 6.91 15.81 -1.21
N GLN A 51 5.80 15.82 -1.95
CA GLN A 51 4.82 16.92 -2.02
C GLN A 51 3.39 16.35 -2.02
N PRO A 52 2.91 15.78 -0.90
CA PRO A 52 1.62 15.11 -0.84
C PRO A 52 0.45 16.04 -1.19
N THR A 53 -0.45 15.61 -2.06
CA THR A 53 -1.62 16.41 -2.48
C THR A 53 -2.84 16.22 -1.57
N GLY A 54 -2.77 15.34 -0.56
CA GLY A 54 -3.86 15.05 0.38
C GLY A 54 -4.88 14.04 -0.17
N ASP A 55 -5.25 14.16 -1.44
CA ASP A 55 -6.18 13.27 -2.14
C ASP A 55 -5.49 12.29 -3.09
N ILE A 56 -6.08 11.10 -3.25
CA ILE A 56 -5.67 10.08 -4.21
C ILE A 56 -6.26 10.43 -5.59
N ASN A 57 -5.51 10.21 -6.65
CA ASN A 57 -5.96 10.42 -8.02
C ASN A 57 -7.16 9.52 -8.35
N PRO A 58 -8.32 10.09 -8.75
CA PRO A 58 -9.52 9.34 -9.15
C PRO A 58 -9.27 8.22 -10.16
N LEU A 59 -8.33 8.38 -11.08
CA LEU A 59 -8.00 7.33 -12.05
C LEU A 59 -7.37 6.09 -11.41
N VAL A 60 -6.60 6.28 -10.32
CA VAL A 60 -6.09 5.15 -9.53
C VAL A 60 -7.24 4.44 -8.84
N VAL A 61 -8.22 5.21 -8.37
CA VAL A 61 -9.40 4.69 -7.66
C VAL A 61 -10.21 3.79 -8.58
N GLU A 62 -10.53 4.31 -9.76
CA GLU A 62 -11.30 3.62 -10.79
C GLU A 62 -10.57 2.35 -11.26
N ALA A 63 -9.28 2.45 -11.60
CA ALA A 63 -8.49 1.31 -12.05
C ALA A 63 -8.38 0.20 -11.00
N LEU A 64 -8.28 0.53 -9.71
CA LEU A 64 -8.26 -0.46 -8.64
C LEU A 64 -9.64 -1.10 -8.40
N ALA A 65 -10.73 -0.38 -8.67
CA ALA A 65 -12.08 -0.90 -8.55
C ALA A 65 -12.46 -1.91 -9.65
N GLU A 66 -11.77 -1.88 -10.79
CA GLU A 66 -11.93 -2.86 -11.87
C GLU A 66 -11.33 -4.24 -11.54
N LEU A 67 -10.51 -4.34 -10.50
CA LEU A 67 -9.85 -5.59 -10.14
C LEU A 67 -10.86 -6.64 -9.65
N PRO A 68 -10.84 -7.88 -10.19
CA PRO A 68 -11.76 -8.93 -9.76
C PRO A 68 -11.61 -9.22 -8.26
N SER A 69 -12.72 -9.20 -7.53
CA SER A 69 -12.77 -9.56 -6.12
C SER A 69 -12.68 -11.08 -5.91
N GLY A 70 -11.48 -11.64 -6.11
CA GLY A 70 -11.00 -12.94 -5.59
C GLY A 70 -11.74 -14.23 -6.00
N SER A 71 -11.02 -15.17 -6.62
CA SER A 71 -11.39 -16.60 -6.62
C SER A 71 -10.40 -17.51 -5.91
N THR A 72 -9.36 -16.97 -5.25
CA THR A 72 -8.35 -17.77 -4.55
C THR A 72 -8.55 -17.68 -3.05
N SER A 73 -8.75 -18.84 -2.41
CA SER A 73 -9.17 -19.10 -1.02
C SER A 73 -8.25 -18.57 0.11
N GLY A 74 -7.36 -17.63 -0.19
CA GLY A 74 -6.51 -16.94 0.78
C GLY A 74 -6.19 -15.48 0.43
N CYS A 75 -6.77 -14.93 -0.64
CA CYS A 75 -6.54 -13.55 -1.06
C CYS A 75 -7.65 -12.64 -0.51
N PRO A 76 -7.34 -11.61 0.30
CA PRO A 76 -8.35 -10.68 0.79
C PRO A 76 -8.99 -9.92 -0.37
N ALA A 77 -10.28 -9.61 -0.25
CA ALA A 77 -11.02 -8.78 -1.20
C ALA A 77 -10.29 -7.44 -1.45
N PRO A 78 -10.45 -6.82 -2.64
CA PRO A 78 -9.80 -5.55 -2.96
C PRO A 78 -10.07 -4.52 -1.85
N PRO A 79 -9.08 -3.66 -1.53
CA PRO A 79 -9.19 -2.72 -0.43
C PRO A 79 -10.38 -1.79 -0.65
N THR A 80 -11.29 -1.74 0.32
CA THR A 80 -12.42 -0.80 0.32
C THR A 80 -11.90 0.64 0.49
N SER A 81 -12.70 1.65 0.12
CA SER A 81 -12.31 3.06 0.21
C SER A 81 -11.77 3.48 1.60
N SER A 82 -12.24 2.84 2.68
CA SER A 82 -11.73 3.06 4.05
C SER A 82 -10.32 2.50 4.27
N SER A 83 -9.96 1.40 3.61
CA SER A 83 -8.61 0.82 3.65
C SER A 83 -7.57 1.73 3.00
N TRP A 84 -7.99 2.67 2.14
CA TRP A 84 -7.06 3.55 1.43
C TRP A 84 -6.54 4.65 2.34
N SER A 85 -7.32 5.01 3.37
CA SER A 85 -6.86 5.90 4.43
C SER A 85 -5.68 5.31 5.21
N ALA A 86 -5.56 3.98 5.26
CA ALA A 86 -4.44 3.30 5.93
C ALA A 86 -3.11 3.34 5.13
N ILE A 87 -3.15 3.74 3.86
CA ILE A 87 -1.96 3.90 3.00
C ILE A 87 -1.42 5.35 3.08
N ARG A 88 -2.11 6.26 3.79
CA ARG A 88 -1.55 7.57 4.15
C ARG A 88 -0.55 7.38 5.29
N THR A 89 0.71 7.73 5.05
CA THR A 89 1.75 7.74 6.08
C THR A 89 1.50 8.82 7.13
#